data_AF-A0A101LKZ0-F1
#
_entry.id   AF-A0A101LKZ0-F1
#
_cell.length_a   1.000
_cell.length_b   1.000
_cell.length_c   1.000
_cell.angle_alpha   90.00
_cell.angle_beta   90.00
_cell.angle_gamma   90.00
#
_symmetry.space_group_name_H-M   'P 1'
#
loop_
_entity.id
_entity.type
_entity.pdbx_description
1 polymer ?
#
loop_
_entity_poly.entity_id
_entity_poly.type
_entity_poly.pdbx_seq_one_letter_code
_entity_poly.pdbx_strand_id
1 'polypeptide(L)'
;MLHDRASEPFELSYAPKRYPAPDWEALGTVTRIWVPDDETVGWLVRQDPDRLAFLSDAGPDKLGYVIRELVRELMAQGAARGTPAADLWTEILGRTLHTTPTEEFLPAIVADVRKEWGN
;
A
#
# COMPACT_ATOMS: atom_id res chain seq x y z
N MET A 1 -16.98 51.17 -12.60
CA MET A 1 -17.31 49.81 -13.01
C MET A 1 -16.26 48.89 -12.43
N LEU A 2 -16.54 48.29 -11.28
CA LEU A 2 -15.64 47.33 -10.63
C LEU A 2 -16.04 45.95 -11.17
N HIS A 3 -15.10 45.24 -11.79
CA HIS A 3 -15.33 43.94 -12.38
C HIS A 3 -15.78 42.92 -11.32
N ASP A 4 -16.91 42.27 -11.58
CA ASP A 4 -17.31 40.98 -11.01
C ASP A 4 -16.16 39.99 -11.16
N ARG A 5 -15.37 39.83 -10.11
CA ARG A 5 -14.52 38.65 -9.94
C ARG A 5 -15.35 37.63 -9.19
N ALA A 6 -16.05 36.79 -9.95
CA ALA A 6 -16.58 35.57 -9.38
C ALA A 6 -15.40 34.80 -8.75
N SER A 7 -15.47 34.59 -7.44
CA SER A 7 -14.55 33.70 -6.74
C SER A 7 -14.76 32.29 -7.29
N GLU A 8 -13.86 31.84 -8.17
CA GLU A 8 -13.84 30.46 -8.62
C GLU A 8 -13.75 29.55 -7.39
N PRO A 9 -14.60 28.52 -7.28
CA PRO A 9 -14.53 27.60 -6.16
C PRO A 9 -13.18 26.88 -6.24
N PHE A 10 -12.30 27.13 -5.26
CA PHE A 10 -11.14 26.27 -5.04
C PHE A 10 -11.68 24.84 -4.89
N GLU A 11 -11.35 23.95 -5.83
CA GLU A 11 -11.63 22.52 -5.69
C GLU A 11 -10.87 22.00 -4.45
N LEU A 12 -11.58 21.90 -3.33
CA LEU A 12 -11.07 21.40 -2.05
C LEU A 12 -10.87 19.87 -2.03
N SER A 13 -11.06 19.18 -3.16
CA SER A 13 -10.96 17.72 -3.26
C SER A 13 -9.57 17.24 -3.66
N TYR A 14 -8.51 17.77 -3.03
CA TYR A 14 -7.18 17.17 -3.21
C TYR A 14 -7.16 15.78 -2.56
N ALA A 15 -7.32 14.75 -3.38
CA ALA A 15 -6.98 13.38 -3.00
C ALA A 15 -5.56 13.09 -3.52
N PRO A 16 -4.60 12.68 -2.67
CA PRO A 16 -3.28 12.31 -3.13
C PRO A 16 -3.40 11.14 -4.13
N LYS A 17 -2.58 11.18 -5.19
CA LYS A 17 -2.51 10.07 -6.16
C LYS A 17 -2.17 8.78 -5.41
N ARG A 18 -2.91 7.72 -5.72
CA ARG A 18 -2.74 6.38 -5.15
C ARG A 18 -2.99 5.33 -6.22
N TYR A 19 -2.42 4.15 -6.03
CA TYR A 19 -2.77 2.99 -6.84
C TYR A 19 -4.24 2.61 -6.61
N PRO A 20 -4.94 2.09 -7.64
CA PRO A 20 -6.25 1.51 -7.45
C PRO A 20 -6.21 0.39 -6.41
N ALA A 21 -7.25 0.30 -5.59
CA ALA A 21 -7.36 -0.76 -4.60
C ALA A 21 -7.51 -2.12 -5.30
N PRO A 22 -6.90 -3.21 -4.78
CA PRO A 22 -7.21 -4.57 -5.19
C PRO A 22 -8.72 -4.86 -5.15
N ASP A 23 -9.17 -5.74 -6.02
CA ASP A 23 -10.46 -6.42 -5.86
C ASP A 23 -10.31 -7.46 -4.76
N TRP A 24 -10.75 -7.09 -3.56
CA TRP A 24 -10.61 -7.90 -2.36
C TRP A 24 -11.44 -9.18 -2.36
N GLU A 25 -12.24 -9.45 -3.40
CA GLU A 25 -13.00 -10.69 -3.59
C GLU A 25 -12.35 -11.66 -4.60
N ALA A 26 -11.15 -11.33 -5.10
CA ALA A 26 -10.45 -12.08 -6.13
C ALA A 26 -9.10 -12.63 -5.66
N LEU A 27 -8.39 -13.31 -6.58
CA LEU A 27 -6.99 -13.69 -6.41
C LEU A 27 -6.08 -12.47 -6.58
N GLY A 28 -4.98 -12.45 -5.83
CA GLY A 28 -3.89 -11.49 -6.00
C GLY A 28 -2.55 -12.10 -5.62
N THR A 29 -1.46 -11.49 -6.10
CA THR A 29 -0.12 -11.84 -5.64
C THR A 29 0.13 -11.17 -4.29
N VAL A 30 0.49 -11.95 -3.28
CA VAL A 30 0.68 -11.49 -1.91
C VAL A 30 2.07 -11.88 -1.43
N THR A 31 2.68 -11.00 -0.64
CA THR A 31 3.91 -11.29 0.09
C THR A 31 3.90 -10.60 1.44
N ARG A 32 4.38 -11.28 2.48
CA ARG A 32 4.51 -10.75 3.82
C ARG A 32 5.86 -10.04 3.93
N ILE A 33 5.85 -8.76 4.29
CA ILE A 33 7.04 -7.98 4.65
C ILE A 33 7.27 -8.12 6.16
N TRP A 34 8.50 -8.42 6.54
CA TRP A 34 8.90 -8.67 7.93
C TRP A 34 10.25 -8.00 8.25
N VAL A 35 10.59 -7.88 9.52
CA VAL A 35 11.92 -7.46 10.02
C VAL A 35 12.55 -8.57 10.87
N PRO A 36 13.86 -8.56 11.14
CA PRO A 36 14.49 -9.55 12.01
C PRO A 36 13.69 -9.79 13.30
N ASP A 37 13.78 -11.01 13.84
CA ASP A 37 12.89 -11.58 14.87
C ASP A 37 11.49 -12.01 14.38
N ASP A 38 11.32 -12.10 13.05
CA ASP A 38 10.09 -12.52 12.36
C ASP A 38 8.87 -11.62 12.68
N GLU A 39 9.12 -10.37 13.08
CA GLU A 39 8.07 -9.39 13.31
C GLU A 39 7.48 -8.94 11.97
N THR A 40 6.17 -9.11 11.82
CA THR A 40 5.45 -8.75 10.59
C THR A 40 5.26 -7.24 10.50
N VAL A 41 5.68 -6.66 9.38
CA VAL A 41 5.45 -5.24 9.07
C VAL A 41 4.10 -5.06 8.38
N GLY A 42 3.74 -6.02 7.52
CA GLY A 42 2.49 -6.04 6.78
C GLY A 42 2.54 -6.93 5.54
N TRP A 43 1.51 -6.86 4.71
CA TRP A 43 1.36 -7.62 3.48
C TRP A 43 1.27 -6.69 2.29
N LEU A 44 2.14 -6.91 1.31
CA LEU A 44 2.07 -6.23 0.02
C LEU A 44 1.20 -7.07 -0.91
N VAL A 45 0.22 -6.44 -1.54
CA VAL A 45 -0.77 -7.08 -2.41
C VAL A 45 -0.72 -6.40 -3.77
N ARG A 46 -0.50 -7.19 -4.82
CA ARG A 46 -0.55 -6.75 -6.23
C ARG A 46 -1.59 -7.56 -6.98
N GLN A 47 -2.36 -6.88 -7.81
CA GLN A 47 -3.29 -7.52 -8.72
C GLN A 47 -3.18 -6.87 -10.09
N ASP A 48 -2.91 -7.68 -11.10
CA ASP A 48 -2.66 -7.19 -12.45
C ASP A 48 -3.91 -6.47 -13.03
N PRO A 49 -3.72 -5.38 -13.78
CA PRO A 49 -2.43 -4.83 -14.23
C PRO A 49 -1.82 -3.74 -13.33
N ASP A 50 -2.60 -3.05 -12.50
CA ASP A 50 -2.21 -1.76 -11.89
C ASP A 50 -2.60 -1.61 -10.41
N ARG A 51 -3.20 -2.61 -9.79
CA ARG A 51 -3.64 -2.55 -8.40
C ARG A 51 -2.50 -2.93 -7.46
N LEU A 52 -2.25 -2.07 -6.47
CA LEU A 52 -1.22 -2.28 -5.47
C LEU A 52 -1.69 -1.73 -4.13
N ALA A 53 -1.62 -2.55 -3.09
CA ALA A 53 -1.96 -2.17 -1.73
C ALA A 53 -0.94 -2.70 -0.73
N PHE A 54 -0.84 -2.02 0.41
CA PHE A 54 -0.07 -2.48 1.55
C PHE A 54 -0.97 -2.51 2.79
N LEU A 55 -1.15 -3.70 3.37
CA LEU A 55 -1.88 -3.93 4.60
C LEU A 55 -0.86 -3.92 5.75
N SER A 56 -0.79 -2.83 6.52
CA SER A 56 0.25 -2.65 7.53
C SER A 56 -0.17 -3.19 8.90
N ASP A 57 0.74 -3.89 9.59
CA ASP A 57 0.59 -4.31 10.99
C ASP A 57 1.51 -3.55 11.98
N ALA A 58 2.55 -2.88 11.47
CA ALA A 58 3.50 -2.15 12.32
C ALA A 58 2.97 -0.81 12.89
N GLY A 59 2.74 -0.74 14.20
CA GLY A 59 2.48 0.52 14.92
C GLY A 59 3.76 1.31 15.21
N PRO A 60 3.68 2.58 15.67
CA PRO A 60 4.84 3.43 16.00
C PRO A 60 5.80 2.86 17.05
N ASP A 61 5.33 1.90 17.83
CA ASP A 61 6.02 1.19 18.89
C ASP A 61 6.72 -0.10 18.44
N LYS A 62 6.42 -0.58 17.22
CA LYS A 62 6.99 -1.81 16.65
C LYS A 62 8.29 -1.54 15.87
N LEU A 63 9.22 -2.50 15.85
CA LEU A 63 10.50 -2.37 15.12
C LEU A 63 10.26 -2.16 13.62
N GLY A 64 9.23 -2.79 13.08
CA GLY A 64 8.79 -2.68 11.70
C GLY A 64 8.31 -1.30 11.27
N TYR A 65 8.11 -0.34 12.19
CA TYR A 65 7.51 0.95 11.87
C TYR A 65 8.30 1.74 10.81
N VAL A 66 9.63 1.71 10.89
CA VAL A 66 10.50 2.40 9.91
C VAL A 66 10.32 1.80 8.51
N ILE A 67 10.18 0.48 8.41
CA ILE A 67 9.95 -0.20 7.12
C ILE A 67 8.55 0.09 6.60
N ARG A 68 7.54 0.11 7.46
CA ARG A 68 6.18 0.56 7.08
C ARG A 68 6.21 1.96 6.48
N GLU A 69 6.91 2.90 7.11
CA GLU A 69 7.02 4.27 6.63
C GLU A 69 7.76 4.37 5.30
N LEU A 70 8.83 3.58 5.12
CA LEU A 70 9.52 3.44 3.83
C LEU A 70 8.56 2.95 2.74
N VAL A 71 7.80 1.87 2.98
CA VAL A 71 6.82 1.34 2.01
C VAL A 71 5.75 2.38 1.68
N ARG A 72 5.21 3.05 2.71
CA ARG A 72 4.22 4.14 2.55
C ARG A 72 4.76 5.26 1.65
N GLU A 73 5.99 5.69 1.88
CA GLU A 73 6.64 6.74 1.10
C GLU A 73 6.87 6.30 -0.36
N LEU A 74 7.39 5.09 -0.59
CA LEU A 74 7.61 4.54 -1.92
C LEU A 74 6.29 4.45 -2.71
N MET A 75 5.21 3.99 -2.08
CA MET A 75 3.89 3.93 -2.71
C MET A 75 3.35 5.32 -3.07
N ALA A 76 3.48 6.29 -2.17
CA ALA A 76 3.04 7.66 -2.43
C ALA A 76 3.83 8.30 -3.59
N GLN A 77 5.15 8.14 -3.59
CA GLN A 77 6.01 8.66 -4.66
C GLN A 77 5.80 7.94 -6.00
N GLY A 78 5.63 6.61 -5.98
CA GLY A 78 5.34 5.81 -7.17
C GLY A 78 4.02 6.24 -7.82
N ALA A 79 2.97 6.39 -7.03
CA ALA A 79 1.67 6.87 -7.52
C ALA A 79 1.74 8.33 -8.03
N ALA A 80 2.50 9.20 -7.35
CA ALA A 80 2.71 10.58 -7.81
C ALA A 80 3.38 10.65 -9.20
N ARG A 81 4.39 9.79 -9.42
CA ARG A 81 5.17 9.67 -10.65
C ARG A 81 4.47 8.87 -11.76
N GLY A 82 3.40 8.14 -11.45
CA GLY A 82 2.73 7.24 -12.40
C GLY A 82 3.54 5.97 -12.68
N THR A 83 4.36 5.53 -11.72
CA THR A 83 5.15 4.30 -11.83
C THR A 83 4.20 3.09 -11.94
N PRO A 84 4.38 2.18 -12.90
CA PRO A 84 3.59 0.94 -12.99
C PRO A 84 3.64 0.13 -11.69
N ALA A 85 2.52 -0.52 -11.33
CA ALA A 85 2.41 -1.29 -10.10
C ALA A 85 3.45 -2.43 -10.01
N ALA A 86 3.76 -3.09 -11.14
CA ALA A 86 4.77 -4.14 -11.22
C ALA A 86 6.20 -3.62 -10.93
N ASP A 87 6.52 -2.41 -11.42
CA ASP A 87 7.83 -1.81 -11.22
C ASP A 87 8.01 -1.39 -9.76
N LEU A 88 6.98 -0.74 -9.18
CA LEU A 88 7.02 -0.35 -7.78
C LEU A 88 7.02 -1.57 -6.84
N TRP A 89 6.25 -2.61 -7.17
CA TRP A 89 6.29 -3.89 -6.44
C TRP A 89 7.73 -4.43 -6.37
N THR A 90 8.42 -4.48 -7.50
CA THR A 90 9.82 -4.93 -7.58
C THR A 90 10.74 -4.02 -6.77
N GLU A 91 10.55 -2.70 -6.83
CA GLU A 91 11.32 -1.74 -6.03
C GLU A 91 11.16 -1.96 -4.53
N ILE A 92 9.93 -2.19 -4.05
CA ILE A 92 9.65 -2.44 -2.63
C ILE A 92 10.33 -3.74 -2.20
N LEU A 93 10.15 -4.84 -2.94
CA LEU A 93 10.76 -6.12 -2.60
C LEU A 93 12.29 -6.08 -2.61
N GLY A 94 12.89 -5.26 -3.47
CA GLY A 94 14.33 -5.04 -3.50
C GLY A 94 14.89 -4.33 -2.25
N ARG A 95 14.02 -3.74 -1.41
CA ARG A 95 14.41 -2.96 -0.22
C ARG A 95 13.91 -3.53 1.10
N THR A 96 13.13 -4.61 1.07
CA THR A 96 12.49 -5.18 2.26
C THR A 96 12.72 -6.68 2.36
N LEU A 97 12.83 -7.20 3.60
CA LEU A 97 12.75 -8.64 3.82
C LEU A 97 11.30 -9.09 3.63
N HIS A 98 11.11 -10.15 2.86
CA HIS A 98 9.79 -10.59 2.45
C HIS A 98 9.73 -12.12 2.27
N THR A 99 8.53 -12.68 2.33
CA THR A 99 8.31 -14.09 1.95
C THR A 99 8.27 -14.23 0.44
N THR A 100 8.50 -15.43 -0.07
CA THR A 100 8.26 -15.71 -1.50
C THR A 100 6.83 -15.29 -1.87
N PRO A 101 6.65 -14.45 -2.91
CA PRO A 101 5.32 -14.07 -3.36
C PRO A 101 4.50 -15.29 -3.80
N THR A 102 3.24 -15.36 -3.36
CA THR A 102 2.29 -16.42 -3.71
C THR A 102 0.99 -15.82 -4.25
N GLU A 103 0.30 -16.57 -5.10
CA GLU A 103 -1.08 -16.23 -5.45
C GLU A 103 -2.02 -16.69 -4.34
N GLU A 104 -2.78 -15.75 -3.78
CA GLU A 104 -3.65 -15.98 -2.63
C GLU A 104 -5.05 -15.45 -2.91
N PHE A 105 -6.04 -16.07 -2.28
CA PHE A 105 -7.41 -15.56 -2.26
C PHE A 105 -7.52 -14.42 -1.24
N LEU A 106 -7.70 -13.19 -1.72
CA LEU A 106 -7.60 -11.99 -0.89
C LEU A 106 -8.58 -11.94 0.29
N PRO A 107 -9.81 -12.50 0.22
CA PRO A 107 -10.66 -12.61 1.41
C PRO A 107 -10.04 -13.39 2.56
N ALA A 108 -9.26 -14.43 2.28
CA ALA A 108 -8.58 -15.21 3.30
C ALA A 108 -7.49 -14.37 3.99
N ILE A 109 -6.69 -13.65 3.20
CA ILE A 109 -5.67 -12.73 3.70
C ILE A 109 -6.29 -11.63 4.57
N VAL A 110 -7.36 -10.98 4.09
CA VAL A 110 -8.03 -9.93 4.88
C VAL A 110 -8.59 -10.49 6.19
N ALA A 111 -9.10 -11.72 6.20
CA ALA A 111 -9.55 -12.38 7.41
C ALA A 111 -8.41 -12.65 8.40
N ASP A 112 -7.25 -13.09 7.91
CA ASP A 112 -6.09 -13.38 8.75
C ASP A 112 -5.45 -12.10 9.30
N VAL A 113 -5.28 -11.06 8.47
CA VAL A 113 -4.82 -9.73 8.92
C VAL A 113 -5.73 -9.16 10.02
N ARG A 114 -7.06 -9.32 9.88
CA ARG A 114 -8.00 -8.87 10.91
C ARG A 114 -7.87 -9.63 12.23
N LYS A 115 -7.50 -10.91 12.20
CA LYS A 115 -7.23 -11.67 13.43
C LYS A 115 -5.95 -11.17 14.10
N GLU A 116 -4.91 -10.85 13.32
CA GLU A 116 -3.66 -10.33 13.85
C GLU A 116 -3.83 -8.95 14.48
N TRP A 117 -4.61 -8.05 13.87
CA TRP A 117 -4.94 -6.73 14.45
C TRP A 117 -5.86 -6.79 15.67
N GLY A 118 -6.60 -7.89 15.86
CA GLY A 118 -7.56 -8.05 16.95
C GLY A 118 -6.96 -8.58 18.25
N ASN A 119 -5.69 -9.00 18.23
CA ASN A 119 -4.92 -9.47 19.39
C ASN A 119 -3.98 -8.38 19.91
#